data_AF-A0A1M5JYA5-F1
#
_entry.id   AF-A0A1M5JYA5-F1
#
_cell.length_a   1.000
_cell.length_b   1.000
_cell.length_c   1.000
_cell.angle_alpha   90.00
_cell.angle_beta   90.00
_cell.angle_gamma   90.00
#
_symmetry.space_group_name_H-M   'P 1'
#
loop_
_entity.id
_entity.type
_entity.pdbx_description
1 polymer ?
#
loop_
_entity_poly.entity_id
_entity_poly.type
_entity_poly.pdbx_seq_one_letter_code
_entity_poly.pdbx_strand_id
1 'polypeptide(L)'
;MRRWLWLSVVVVGSLLTSCGKALPTLDGVDLAAWKDDKNACGDKRMAMAALIEQQKDKLLALSEDDIVAVLGKPDQNELYKRNQKFFYYFVQPAPACASANPGTKRLAIRFNAMGLAKELAIED
;
A
#
# COMPACT_ATOMS: atom_id res chain seq x y z
N MET A 1 28.71 40.87 -16.22
CA MET A 1 28.60 39.81 -15.18
C MET A 1 27.18 39.61 -14.64
N ARG A 2 26.37 40.66 -14.40
CA ARG A 2 25.01 40.55 -13.84
C ARG A 2 23.97 39.81 -14.72
N ARG A 3 24.12 39.82 -16.06
CA ARG A 3 23.22 39.10 -17.00
C ARG A 3 23.44 37.58 -17.05
N TRP A 4 24.64 37.10 -16.73
CA TRP A 4 24.97 35.68 -16.74
C TRP A 4 24.46 34.99 -15.47
N LEU A 5 24.48 35.69 -14.34
CA LEU A 5 23.83 35.27 -13.09
C LEU A 5 22.32 35.06 -13.25
N TRP A 6 21.63 35.87 -14.06
CA TRP A 6 20.18 35.74 -14.27
C TRP A 6 19.84 34.52 -15.15
N LEU A 7 20.70 34.20 -16.13
CA LEU A 7 20.57 32.98 -16.94
C LEU A 7 20.79 31.70 -16.12
N SER A 8 21.74 31.72 -15.17
CA SER A 8 21.99 30.59 -14.27
C SER A 8 20.83 30.31 -13.30
N VAL A 9 20.12 31.34 -12.83
CA VAL A 9 18.97 31.20 -11.92
C VAL A 9 17.77 30.56 -12.63
N VAL A 10 17.54 30.87 -13.90
CA VAL A 10 16.43 30.29 -14.69
C VAL A 10 16.67 28.80 -15.02
N VAL A 11 17.92 28.41 -15.28
CA VAL A 11 18.27 27.00 -15.57
C VAL A 11 18.18 26.11 -14.31
N VAL A 12 18.53 26.64 -13.14
CA VAL A 12 18.42 25.90 -11.87
C VAL A 12 16.95 25.76 -11.40
N GLY A 13 16.08 26.70 -11.73
CA GLY A 13 14.65 26.64 -11.39
C GLY A 13 13.86 25.52 -12.07
N SER A 14 14.29 25.10 -13.27
CA SER A 14 13.58 24.10 -14.08
C SER A 14 13.82 22.64 -13.68
N LEU A 15 14.78 22.37 -12.78
CA LEU A 15 15.16 21.01 -12.37
C LEU A 15 14.32 20.45 -11.20
N LEU A 16 13.38 21.22 -10.64
CA LEU A 16 12.64 20.84 -9.43
C LEU A 16 11.20 20.37 -9.67
N THR A 17 10.74 20.26 -10.91
CA THR A 17 9.41 19.70 -11.20
C THR A 17 9.47 18.16 -11.20
N SER A 18 9.51 17.56 -10.00
CA SER A 18 9.28 16.12 -9.85
C SER A 18 7.81 15.82 -10.15
N CYS A 19 7.55 15.01 -11.17
CA CYS A 19 6.21 14.58 -11.55
C CYS A 19 5.82 13.35 -10.71
N GLY A 20 5.38 13.58 -9.47
CA GLY A 20 4.76 12.54 -8.65
C GLY A 20 3.29 12.33 -9.06
N LYS A 21 2.86 11.08 -9.27
CA LYS A 21 1.43 10.77 -9.44
C LYS A 21 0.72 10.92 -8.10
N ALA A 22 -0.49 11.44 -8.12
CA ALA A 22 -1.33 11.47 -6.93
C ALA A 22 -1.68 10.04 -6.50
N LEU A 23 -1.69 9.81 -5.18
CA LEU A 23 -2.10 8.52 -4.63
C LEU A 23 -3.61 8.29 -4.89
N PRO A 24 -4.01 7.04 -5.19
CA PRO A 24 -5.41 6.73 -5.43
C PRO A 24 -6.22 6.80 -4.13
N THR A 25 -7.49 7.17 -4.27
CA THR A 25 -8.50 7.04 -3.22
C THR A 25 -9.31 5.76 -3.42
N LEU A 26 -9.65 5.10 -2.32
CA LEU A 26 -10.52 3.91 -2.32
C LEU A 26 -11.91 4.31 -1.84
N ASP A 27 -12.90 4.16 -2.72
CA ASP A 27 -14.27 4.58 -2.48
C ASP A 27 -14.92 3.66 -1.44
N GLY A 28 -15.57 4.26 -0.43
CA GLY A 28 -16.25 3.51 0.63
C GLY A 28 -15.34 2.84 1.67
N VAL A 29 -14.02 3.01 1.57
CA VAL A 29 -13.06 2.46 2.53
C VAL A 29 -12.66 3.54 3.53
N ASP A 30 -12.93 3.31 4.82
CA ASP A 30 -12.38 4.14 5.89
C ASP A 30 -10.90 3.79 6.11
N LEU A 31 -10.03 4.45 5.35
CA LEU A 31 -8.59 4.23 5.42
C LEU A 31 -8.00 4.57 6.80
N ALA A 32 -8.63 5.45 7.57
CA ALA A 32 -8.16 5.77 8.92
C ALA A 32 -8.45 4.60 9.86
N ALA A 33 -9.68 4.08 9.86
CA ALA A 33 -10.06 2.90 10.63
C ALA A 33 -9.27 1.65 10.20
N TRP A 34 -9.02 1.48 8.91
CA TRP A 34 -8.20 0.38 8.38
C TRP A 34 -6.78 0.40 8.93
N LYS A 35 -6.12 1.58 8.93
CA LYS A 35 -4.76 1.78 9.42
C LYS A 35 -4.66 1.61 10.94
N ASP A 36 -5.70 1.99 11.66
CA ASP A 36 -5.80 1.88 13.12
C ASP A 36 -5.99 0.42 13.58
N ASP A 37 -6.72 -0.38 12.81
CA ASP A 37 -7.05 -1.78 13.13
C ASP A 37 -5.90 -2.76 12.83
N LYS A 38 -4.76 -2.58 13.51
CA LYS A 38 -3.57 -3.43 13.35
C LYS A 38 -3.91 -4.91 13.56
N ASN A 39 -3.42 -5.77 12.69
CA ASN A 39 -3.70 -7.22 12.72
C ASN A 39 -5.20 -7.59 12.69
N ALA A 40 -6.08 -6.65 12.32
CA ALA A 40 -7.54 -6.80 12.36
C ALA A 40 -8.11 -7.19 13.75
N CYS A 41 -7.45 -6.82 14.85
CA CYS A 41 -7.93 -7.20 16.19
C CYS A 41 -9.28 -6.56 16.58
N GLY A 42 -9.70 -5.50 15.90
CA GLY A 42 -10.94 -4.76 16.12
C GLY A 42 -12.05 -5.09 15.13
N ASP A 43 -11.91 -6.11 14.29
CA ASP A 43 -12.90 -6.60 13.32
C ASP A 43 -13.38 -5.55 12.29
N LYS A 44 -12.65 -4.45 12.09
CA LYS A 44 -13.05 -3.37 11.17
C LYS A 44 -12.68 -3.73 9.72
N ARG A 45 -11.57 -4.45 9.53
CA ARG A 45 -11.00 -4.71 8.19
C ARG A 45 -11.83 -5.64 7.30
N MET A 46 -12.61 -6.56 7.87
CA MET A 46 -13.31 -7.60 7.08
C MET A 46 -14.26 -7.00 6.03
N ALA A 47 -15.08 -6.02 6.40
CA ALA A 47 -16.01 -5.37 5.47
C ALA A 47 -15.28 -4.51 4.43
N MET A 48 -14.19 -3.86 4.83
CA MET A 48 -13.37 -3.03 3.95
C MET A 48 -12.54 -3.84 2.95
N ALA A 49 -12.11 -5.04 3.31
CA ALA A 49 -11.30 -5.90 2.46
C ALA A 49 -12.01 -6.23 1.12
N ALA A 50 -13.30 -6.51 1.16
CA ALA A 50 -14.10 -6.73 -0.05
C ALA A 50 -14.17 -5.48 -0.94
N LEU A 51 -14.30 -4.29 -0.35
CA LEU A 51 -14.30 -3.02 -1.08
C LEU A 51 -12.94 -2.70 -1.69
N ILE A 52 -11.86 -3.05 -0.99
CA ILE A 52 -10.48 -2.93 -1.49
C ILE A 52 -10.27 -3.89 -2.67
N GLU A 53 -10.72 -5.14 -2.57
CA GLU A 53 -10.60 -6.14 -3.62
C GLU A 53 -11.37 -5.74 -4.89
N GLN A 54 -12.57 -5.17 -4.75
CA GLN A 54 -13.36 -4.62 -5.86
C GLN A 54 -12.65 -3.47 -6.58
N GLN A 55 -11.75 -2.76 -5.89
CA GLN A 55 -11.00 -1.62 -6.40
C GLN A 55 -9.52 -1.94 -6.61
N LYS A 56 -9.15 -3.23 -6.70
CA LYS A 56 -7.75 -3.69 -6.81
C LYS A 56 -6.98 -3.02 -7.94
N ASP A 57 -7.64 -2.67 -9.04
CA ASP A 57 -7.01 -2.02 -10.20
C ASP A 57 -6.41 -0.66 -9.85
N LYS A 58 -6.94 0.03 -8.82
CA LYS A 58 -6.36 1.27 -8.28
C LYS A 58 -5.05 1.03 -7.53
N LEU A 59 -4.85 -0.18 -6.99
CA LEU A 59 -3.67 -0.57 -6.22
C LEU A 59 -2.60 -1.26 -7.07
N LEU A 60 -2.97 -1.81 -8.23
CA LEU A 60 -2.01 -2.38 -9.16
C LEU A 60 -1.05 -1.30 -9.69
N ALA A 61 0.19 -1.72 -9.95
CA ALA A 61 1.31 -0.89 -10.38
C ALA A 61 1.75 0.22 -9.40
N LEU A 62 1.15 0.32 -8.21
CA LEU A 62 1.69 1.16 -7.14
C LEU A 62 3.00 0.60 -6.61
N SER A 63 3.91 1.48 -6.21
CA SER A 63 5.12 1.07 -5.49
C SER A 63 4.78 0.56 -4.09
N GLU A 64 5.72 -0.13 -3.45
CA GLU A 64 5.59 -0.51 -2.04
C GLU A 64 5.30 0.69 -1.12
N ASP A 65 6.00 1.80 -1.34
CA ASP A 65 5.84 3.02 -0.55
C ASP A 65 4.46 3.65 -0.77
N ASP A 66 3.95 3.64 -2.01
CA ASP A 66 2.60 4.10 -2.33
C ASP A 66 1.54 3.21 -1.66
N ILE A 67 1.74 1.88 -1.67
CA ILE A 67 0.87 0.94 -0.96
C ILE A 67 0.86 1.24 0.55
N VAL A 68 2.04 1.48 1.15
CA VAL A 68 2.13 1.86 2.56
C VAL A 68 1.47 3.22 2.82
N ALA A 69 1.59 4.18 1.90
CA ALA A 69 0.93 5.47 2.04
C ALA A 69 -0.60 5.34 1.99
N VAL A 70 -1.13 4.49 1.11
CA VAL A 70 -2.57 4.26 0.94
C VAL A 70 -3.13 3.40 2.08
N LEU A 71 -2.60 2.19 2.29
CA LEU A 71 -3.14 1.18 3.21
C LEU A 71 -2.49 1.14 4.59
N GLY A 72 -1.38 1.86 4.78
CA GLY A 72 -0.58 1.77 6.00
C GLY A 72 0.46 0.66 5.95
N LYS A 73 1.25 0.55 7.02
CA LYS A 73 2.26 -0.50 7.16
C LYS A 73 1.59 -1.89 7.15
N PRO A 74 2.09 -2.87 6.38
CA PRO A 74 1.55 -4.22 6.41
C PRO A 74 1.77 -4.88 7.77
N ASP A 75 0.90 -5.80 8.13
CA ASP A 75 1.04 -6.59 9.34
C ASP A 75 2.21 -7.58 9.20
N GLN A 76 2.40 -8.12 7.99
CA GLN A 76 3.54 -8.97 7.66
C GLN A 76 4.15 -8.59 6.31
N ASN A 77 5.47 -8.65 6.23
CA ASN A 77 6.23 -8.46 4.99
C ASN A 77 7.12 -9.69 4.78
N GLU A 78 6.89 -10.42 3.70
CA GLU A 78 7.56 -11.68 3.42
C GLU A 78 8.32 -11.61 2.09
N LEU A 79 9.56 -12.11 2.10
CA LEU A 79 10.33 -12.42 0.91
C LEU A 79 10.22 -13.93 0.64
N TYR A 80 9.47 -14.27 -0.39
CA TYR A 80 9.20 -15.64 -0.82
C TYR A 80 10.18 -16.10 -1.92
N LYS A 81 9.96 -17.33 -2.41
CA LYS A 81 10.81 -17.95 -3.43
C LYS A 81 10.93 -17.07 -4.69
N ARG A 82 12.12 -17.09 -5.29
CA ARG A 82 12.46 -16.32 -6.51
C ARG A 82 12.33 -14.80 -6.32
N ASN A 83 12.67 -14.29 -5.12
CA ASN A 83 12.63 -12.86 -4.79
C ASN A 83 11.24 -12.24 -4.98
N GLN A 84 10.19 -13.03 -4.75
CA GLN A 84 8.83 -12.51 -4.72
C GLN A 84 8.61 -11.86 -3.37
N LYS A 85 8.03 -10.67 -3.35
CA LYS A 85 7.75 -9.95 -2.12
C LYS A 85 6.25 -9.84 -1.92
N PHE A 86 5.82 -9.99 -0.67
CA PHE A 86 4.43 -9.93 -0.28
C PHE A 86 4.25 -8.99 0.90
N PHE A 87 3.26 -8.12 0.79
CA PHE A 87 2.66 -7.46 1.95
C PHE A 87 1.37 -8.19 2.30
N TYR A 88 1.22 -8.55 3.57
CA TYR A 88 -0.01 -9.11 4.09
C TYR A 88 -0.65 -8.17 5.10
N TYR A 89 -1.96 -8.01 4.96
CA TYR A 89 -2.82 -7.34 5.91
C TYR A 89 -3.87 -8.34 6.37
N PHE A 90 -3.90 -8.67 7.65
CA PHE A 90 -4.97 -9.50 8.19
C PHE A 90 -6.30 -8.77 8.00
N VAL A 91 -7.33 -9.52 7.56
CA VAL A 91 -8.71 -9.01 7.41
C VAL A 91 -9.65 -9.59 8.46
N GLN A 92 -9.21 -10.66 9.14
CA GLN A 92 -9.80 -11.22 10.34
C GLN A 92 -8.74 -11.18 11.47
N PRO A 93 -9.13 -11.27 12.75
CA PRO A 93 -8.20 -11.19 13.87
C PRO A 93 -7.03 -12.17 13.75
N ALA A 94 -5.81 -11.64 13.64
CA ALA A 94 -4.60 -12.45 13.54
C ALA A 94 -4.36 -13.32 14.79
N PRO A 95 -3.50 -14.36 14.71
CA PRO A 95 -3.15 -15.20 15.86
C PRO A 95 -2.61 -14.46 17.09
N ALA A 96 -2.11 -13.23 16.92
CA ALA A 96 -1.65 -12.39 18.01
C ALA A 96 -2.79 -11.67 18.77
N CYS A 97 -4.01 -11.66 18.24
CA CYS A 97 -5.19 -11.06 18.88
C CYS A 97 -5.85 -12.05 19.85
N ALA A 98 -6.52 -11.54 20.88
CA ALA A 98 -7.24 -12.39 21.85
C ALA A 98 -8.45 -13.12 21.22
N SER A 99 -9.03 -12.55 20.17
CA SER A 99 -10.19 -13.07 19.43
C SER A 99 -9.82 -13.91 18.20
N ALA A 100 -8.57 -14.39 18.11
CA ALA A 100 -8.07 -15.11 16.95
C ALA A 100 -8.84 -16.42 16.69
N ASN A 101 -9.13 -16.69 15.41
CA ASN A 101 -9.69 -17.95 14.94
C ASN A 101 -8.69 -18.68 14.03
N PRO A 102 -8.69 -20.03 14.01
CA PRO A 102 -7.91 -20.80 13.04
C PRO A 102 -8.32 -20.45 11.60
N GLY A 103 -7.35 -20.35 10.68
CA GLY A 103 -7.60 -20.01 9.27
C GLY A 103 -7.96 -18.54 9.07
N THR A 104 -7.18 -17.64 9.68
CA THR A 104 -7.40 -16.20 9.60
C THR A 104 -7.11 -15.67 8.20
N LYS A 105 -8.14 -15.11 7.57
CA LYS A 105 -7.98 -14.50 6.25
C LYS A 105 -7.08 -13.27 6.26
N ARG A 106 -6.34 -13.09 5.17
CA ARG A 106 -5.47 -11.94 4.91
C ARG A 106 -5.55 -11.47 3.47
N LEU A 107 -5.46 -10.16 3.27
CA LEU A 107 -5.21 -9.54 1.98
C LEU A 107 -3.72 -9.66 1.67
N ALA A 108 -3.38 -10.40 0.63
CA ALA A 108 -2.04 -10.55 0.09
C ALA A 108 -1.84 -9.61 -1.09
N ILE A 109 -0.77 -8.81 -1.05
CA ILE A 109 -0.32 -7.95 -2.15
C ILE A 109 1.05 -8.43 -2.58
N ARG A 110 1.13 -8.97 -3.80
CA ARG A 110 2.38 -9.45 -4.39
C ARG A 110 3.02 -8.36 -5.23
N PHE A 111 4.32 -8.17 -5.06
CA PHE A 111 5.12 -7.23 -5.84
C PHE A 111 5.92 -7.97 -6.93
N ASN A 112 6.13 -7.30 -8.06
CA ASN A 112 7.05 -7.76 -9.09
C ASN A 112 8.51 -7.38 -8.73
N ALA A 113 9.46 -7.77 -9.59
CA ALA A 113 10.88 -7.50 -9.38
C ALA A 113 11.26 -6.01 -9.36
N MET A 114 10.37 -5.11 -9.82
CA MET A 114 10.55 -3.67 -9.76
C MET A 114 9.96 -3.03 -8.49
N GLY A 115 9.39 -3.84 -7.58
CA GLY A 115 8.72 -3.33 -6.38
C GLY A 115 7.34 -2.73 -6.66
N LEU A 116 6.68 -3.13 -7.75
CA LEU A 116 5.33 -2.68 -8.10
C LEU A 116 4.29 -3.77 -7.80
N ALA A 117 3.17 -3.39 -7.21
CA ALA A 117 2.05 -4.28 -6.94
C ALA A 117 1.55 -4.92 -8.25
N LYS A 118 1.56 -6.24 -8.29
CA LYS A 118 1.23 -7.05 -9.47
C LYS A 118 -0.06 -7.84 -9.30
N GLU A 119 -0.28 -8.37 -8.10
CA GLU A 119 -1.44 -9.21 -7.78
C GLU A 119 -1.94 -8.85 -6.38
N LEU A 120 -3.27 -8.84 -6.22
CA LEU A 120 -3.97 -8.72 -4.94
C LEU A 120 -4.97 -9.87 -4.82
N ALA A 121 -5.00 -10.53 -3.67
CA ALA A 121 -5.94 -11.62 -3.38
C ALA A 121 -6.25 -11.68 -1.87
N ILE A 122 -7.45 -12.15 -1.53
CA ILE A 122 -7.77 -12.56 -0.16
C ILE A 122 -7.46 -14.06 -0.05
N GLU A 123 -6.60 -14.42 0.91
CA GLU A 123 -6.15 -15.79 1.17
C GLU A 123 -6.46 -16.19 2.62
N ASP A 124 -6.49 -17.51 2.89
CA ASP A 124 -6.76 -18.11 4.21
C ASP A 124 -5.48 -18.38 5.04
#